data_AF-A0A164JZQ5-F1
#
_entry.id   AF-A0A164JZQ5-F1
#
_cell.length_a   1.000
_cell.length_b   1.000
_cell.length_c   1.000
_cell.angle_alpha   90.00
_cell.angle_beta   90.00
_cell.angle_gamma   90.00
#
_symmetry.space_group_name_H-M   'P 1'
#
loop_
_entity.id
_entity.type
_entity.pdbx_description
1 polymer ?
#
loop_
_entity_poly.entity_id
_entity_poly.type
_entity_poly.pdbx_seq_one_letter_code
_entity_poly.pdbx_strand_id
1 'polypeptide(L)' 'NSSSSDFWPILCKVLGWDDVFVAGIYHGAKKPQDIKAFLAFLKEDIVKLNKTGGIVFNGQIVKVSISGLCSDAPLK' A
#
# COMPACT_ATOMS: atom_id res chain seq x y z
N ASN A 1 -4.75 21.80 23.58
CA ASN A 1 -3.72 20.83 23.17
C ASN A 1 -4.17 20.08 21.94
N SER A 2 -3.82 20.56 20.75
CA SER A 2 -3.90 19.74 19.54
C SER A 2 -2.54 19.08 19.37
N SER A 3 -2.44 17.78 19.60
CA SER A 3 -1.30 17.01 19.14
C SER A 3 -1.35 17.02 17.61
N SER A 4 -0.43 17.70 16.95
CA SER A 4 -0.33 17.73 15.48
C SER A 4 0.10 16.34 14.98
N SER A 5 -0.87 15.44 14.82
CA SER A 5 -0.69 14.13 14.21
C SER A 5 -1.38 14.14 12.84
N ASP A 6 -0.66 13.70 11.83
CA ASP A 6 -1.16 13.60 10.46
C ASP A 6 -1.43 12.14 10.09
N PHE A 7 -2.25 11.95 9.07
CA PHE A 7 -2.47 10.66 8.42
C PHE A 7 -1.66 10.60 7.12
N TRP A 8 -0.93 9.51 6.96
CA TRP A 8 -0.10 9.25 5.80
C TRP A 8 -0.67 8.01 5.10
N PRO A 9 -1.50 8.18 4.05
CA PRO A 9 -2.10 7.06 3.34
C PRO A 9 -1.08 6.38 2.43
N ILE A 10 -1.19 5.05 2.33
CA ILE A 10 -0.56 4.23 1.30
C ILE A 10 -1.56 4.13 0.17
N LEU A 11 -1.28 4.78 -0.95
CA LEU A 11 -2.14 4.79 -2.11
C LEU A 11 -1.77 3.66 -3.07
N CYS A 12 -2.78 2.98 -3.59
CA CYS A 12 -2.63 1.93 -4.60
C CYS A 12 -3.50 2.23 -5.81
N LYS A 13 -2.96 1.89 -6.99
CA LYS A 13 -3.66 1.95 -8.27
C LYS A 13 -3.63 0.58 -8.91
N VAL A 14 -4.79 0.09 -9.32
CA VAL A 14 -4.88 -1.14 -10.13
C VAL A 14 -4.70 -0.77 -11.59
N LEU A 15 -3.83 -1.48 -12.30
CA LEU A 15 -3.67 -1.28 -13.74
C LEU A 15 -4.96 -1.66 -14.47
N GLY A 16 -5.48 -0.74 -15.31
CA GLY A 16 -6.76 -0.91 -15.99
C GLY A 16 -7.98 -0.48 -15.17
N TRP A 17 -7.78 0.10 -13.98
CA TRP A 17 -8.81 0.80 -13.22
C TRP A 17 -8.38 2.26 -13.00
N ASP A 18 -9.33 3.18 -13.17
CA ASP A 18 -9.05 4.61 -13.12
C ASP A 18 -8.85 5.13 -11.70
N ASP A 19 -9.51 4.49 -10.72
CA ASP A 19 -9.52 4.96 -9.35
C ASP A 19 -8.25 4.56 -8.58
N VAL A 20 -7.83 5.48 -7.72
CA VAL A 20 -6.81 5.25 -6.70
C VAL A 20 -7.53 4.99 -5.38
N PHE A 21 -7.07 3.99 -4.63
CA PHE A 21 -7.63 3.65 -3.33
C PHE A 21 -6.56 3.64 -2.24
N VAL A 22 -7.01 3.75 -0.98
CA VAL A 22 -6.14 3.68 0.19
C VAL A 22 -6.01 2.22 0.61
N ALA A 23 -4.79 1.67 0.53
CA ALA A 23 -4.48 0.31 0.98
C ALA A 23 -4.04 0.24 2.44
N GLY A 24 -3.65 1.38 3.03
CA GLY A 24 -3.27 1.46 4.43
C GLY A 24 -3.10 2.90 4.89
N ILE A 25 -3.11 3.11 6.19
CA ILE A 25 -2.96 4.44 6.79
C ILE A 25 -1.96 4.33 7.94
N TYR A 26 -0.92 5.17 7.90
CA TYR A 26 -0.06 5.41 9.04
C TYR A 26 -0.48 6.69 9.75
N HIS A 27 -0.61 6.66 11.08
CA HIS A 27 -0.90 7.83 11.88
C HIS A 27 0.39 8.28 12.60
N GLY A 28 0.75 9.55 12.49
CA GLY A 28 1.93 10.06 13.16
C GLY A 28 2.18 11.53 12.88
N ALA A 29 2.93 12.17 13.77
CA ALA A 29 3.26 13.59 13.66
C ALA A 29 4.10 13.96 12.43
N LYS A 30 4.74 12.97 11.78
CA LYS A 30 5.58 13.14 10.59
C LYS A 30 5.47 11.90 9.70
N LYS A 31 5.82 12.06 8.43
CA LYS A 31 5.98 10.93 7.50
C LYS A 31 6.91 9.89 8.12
N PRO A 32 6.55 8.60 8.09
CA PRO A 32 7.39 7.56 8.67
C PRO A 32 8.79 7.59 8.03
N GLN A 33 9.81 7.67 8.88
CA GLN A 33 11.21 7.69 8.45
C GLN A 33 11.65 6.35 7.89
N ASP A 34 11.07 5.26 8.38
CA ASP A 34 11.30 3.92 7.87
C ASP A 34 10.21 3.52 6.87
N ILE A 35 10.59 3.49 5.60
CA ILE A 35 9.73 3.03 4.50
C ILE A 35 9.29 1.57 4.67
N LYS A 36 10.12 0.74 5.32
CA LYS A 36 9.78 -0.67 5.56
C LYS A 36 8.66 -0.79 6.58
N ALA A 37 8.72 0.00 7.65
CA ALA A 37 7.65 0.09 8.63
C ALA A 37 6.37 0.66 8.01
N PHE A 38 6.50 1.67 7.14
CA PHE A 38 5.35 2.25 6.43
C PHE A 38 4.64 1.24 5.53
N LEU A 39 5.41 0.47 4.74
CA LEU A 39 4.86 -0.48 3.76
C LEU A 39 4.65 -1.89 4.34
N ALA A 40 4.88 -2.11 5.64
CA ALA A 40 4.87 -3.45 6.25
C ALA A 40 3.54 -4.17 6.03
N PHE A 41 2.43 -3.51 6.31
CA PHE A 41 1.09 -4.09 6.14
C PHE A 41 0.80 -4.44 4.68
N LEU A 42 1.06 -3.51 3.75
CA LEU A 42 0.90 -3.77 2.32
C LEU A 42 1.78 -4.94 1.84
N LYS A 43 3.02 -5.00 2.32
CA LYS A 43 3.93 -6.10 2.00
C LYS A 43 3.39 -7.43 2.49
N GLU A 44 2.90 -7.50 3.72
CA GLU A 44 2.34 -8.72 4.30
C GLU A 44 1.13 -9.22 3.51
N ASP A 45 0.24 -8.32 3.11
CA ASP A 45 -0.93 -8.64 2.30
C ASP A 45 -0.52 -9.19 0.93
N ILE A 46 0.40 -8.54 0.22
CA ILE A 46 0.89 -9.00 -1.08
C ILE A 46 1.60 -10.35 -0.96
N VAL A 47 2.40 -10.57 0.09
CA VAL A 47 3.05 -11.85 0.36
C VAL A 47 2.02 -12.94 0.61
N LYS A 48 0.97 -12.64 1.39
CA LYS A 48 -0.11 -13.58 1.68
C LYS A 48 -0.86 -13.97 0.41
N LEU A 49 -1.24 -12.98 -0.41
CA LEU A 49 -1.90 -13.18 -1.70
C LEU A 49 -1.06 -14.05 -2.64
N ASN A 50 0.25 -13.81 -2.71
CA ASN A 50 1.15 -14.62 -3.51
C ASN A 50 1.26 -16.06 -3.01
N LYS A 51 1.29 -16.27 -1.68
CA LYS A 51 1.33 -17.62 -1.08
C LYS A 51 0.04 -18.41 -1.30
N THR A 52 -1.11 -17.75 -1.34
CA THR A 52 -2.41 -18.40 -1.60
C THR A 52 -2.70 -18.58 -3.10
N GLY A 53 -1.78 -18.14 -3.97
CA GLY A 53 -1.92 -18.23 -5.42
C GLY A 53 -2.67 -17.07 -6.08
N GLY A 54 -3.20 -16.13 -5.29
CA GLY A 54 -3.93 -14.95 -5.74
C GLY A 54 -5.22 -14.69 -4.96
N ILE A 55 -6.08 -13.86 -5.57
CA ILE A 55 -7.44 -13.57 -5.11
C ILE A 55 -8.40 -14.52 -5.82
N VAL A 56 -9.33 -15.14 -5.09
CA VAL A 56 -10.42 -15.91 -5.70
C VAL A 56 -11.57 -14.96 -6.03
N PHE A 57 -11.88 -14.81 -7.31
CA PHE A 57 -12.98 -13.98 -7.80
C PHE A 57 -13.76 -14.74 -8.87
N ASN A 58 -15.07 -14.89 -8.68
CA ASN A 58 -15.95 -15.67 -9.57
C ASN A 58 -15.42 -17.08 -9.89
N GLY A 59 -14.84 -17.76 -8.90
CA GLY A 59 -14.26 -19.10 -9.07
C GLY A 59 -12.92 -19.15 -9.83
N GLN A 60 -12.39 -18.00 -10.25
CA GLN A 60 -11.09 -17.89 -10.90
C GLN A 60 -10.04 -17.34 -9.92
N ILE A 61 -8.80 -17.77 -10.11
CA ILE A 61 -7.65 -17.27 -9.34
C ILE A 61 -7.01 -16.11 -10.12
N VAL A 62 -7.07 -14.91 -9.55
CA VAL A 62 -6.45 -13.70 -10.07
C VAL A 62 -5.13 -13.47 -9.37
N LYS A 63 -4.02 -13.56 -10.11
CA LYS A 63 -2.68 -13.27 -9.57
C LYS A 63 -2.50 -11.78 -9.35
N VAL A 64 -1.81 -11.43 -8.27
CA VAL A 64 -1.52 -10.05 -7.90
C VAL A 64 -0.02 -9.82 -7.99
N SER A 65 0.40 -8.74 -8.64
CA SER A 65 1.81 -8.33 -8.71
C SER A 65 1.93 -6.81 -8.59
N ILE A 66 3.05 -6.35 -8.02
CA ILE A 66 3.37 -4.92 -7.93
C ILE A 66 4.09 -4.53 -9.22
N SER A 67 3.50 -3.64 -10.02
CA SER A 67 4.12 -3.14 -11.25
C SER A 67 5.13 -2.01 -11.02
N GLY A 68 5.03 -1.29 -9.90
CA GLY A 68 5.89 -0.16 -9.58
C GLY A 68 5.49 0.53 -8.30
N LEU A 69 6.37 1.38 -7.78
CA LEU A 69 6.12 2.26 -6.64
C LEU A 69 6.46 3.70 -7.04
N CYS A 70 5.61 4.64 -6.66
CA CYS A 70 5.82 6.08 -6.85
C CYS A 70 5.88 6.76 -5.48
N SER A 71 6.80 7.70 -5.30
CA SER A 71 6.92 8.51 -4.08
C SER A 71 7.19 9.96 -4.48
N ASP A 72 6.37 10.89 -3.98
CA ASP A 72 6.37 12.32 -4.35
C ASP A 72 7.63 13.12 -3.93
N ALA A 73 8.68 12.47 -3.43
CA ALA A 73 9.87 13.14 -2.95
C ALA A 73 11.10 12.73 -3.79
N PRO A 74 11.92 13.69 -4.25
CA PRO A 74 13.21 13.36 -4.86
C PRO A 74 14.08 12.67 -3.80
N LEU A 75 14.70 11.55 -4.18
CA LEU A 75 15.84 11.00 -3.45
C LEU A 75 16.93 12.10 -3.42
N LYS A 76 17.17 12.67 -2.24
CA LYS A 76 18.41 13.39 -1.95
C LYS A 76 19.32 12.51 -1.12
#